data_AF-A0ABD7G5U0-F1
#
_entry.id   AF-A0ABD7G5U0-F1
#
_cell.length_a   1.000
_cell.length_b   1.000
_cell.length_c   1.000
_cell.angle_alpha   90.00
_cell.angle_beta   90.00
_cell.angle_gamma   90.00
#
_symmetry.space_group_name_H-M   'P 1'
#
loop_
_entity.id
_entity.type
_entity.pdbx_description
1 polymer ?
#
loop_
_entity_poly.entity_id
_entity_poly.type
_entity_poly.pdbx_seq_one_letter_code
_entity_poly.pdbx_strand_id
1 'polypeptide(L)'
;MLKRNIKISDLTTHDFKVAEAEAYDRLESSTFYRMGQKLESIATFINKKRLSIQKIIFKKSSKRGETHTASDTRIDFESTTKRHDKLPTHESLIAVATLSNSNLEGDDALFQAIVEIMFATGLRFDEVICLDVECLQTREIEEQNIFTGEIDIVFINEIRYRGKKGAAYQTKAIAPSLLPILKKGLANALEMLSPVRDTIKCVTNGKYDFFPIINENCELFITDIWEKLNWSSRSNLASYLKKRNIPLTNKRNPNTGKKATTFNSVDLKERTFSLAKKSIDELWKQISALTIADSLDKLIFVTQYQRHHSDKSTEPWKFTMISHTQISDYVAGRPGLGVKNIFERKNLCYQGEQIRLTSHQFRHFLDTMLELSDTVTPIEVARYFGRKYTPDNIAYDHTNPAKRAMDNADILLAASNITPEQAKEASVIFTLVDRDEVLETIEDIGTTLITAIGLCKHDYSDSPCGKYYACVRGCSEYYRVKGNQEEIIHLQKLHDEQETRIQHVKAAVDAEYHGSNNWLRSHEELLNGCRIALAIEQDNLISDGERVQVFPHGNNGCVAI
;
A
#
# COMPACT_ATOMS: atom_id res chain seq x y z
N MET A 1 -23.35 2.10 -29.01
CA MET A 1 -23.45 1.29 -27.78
C MET A 1 -24.94 1.20 -27.43
N LEU A 2 -25.58 0.04 -27.63
CA LEU A 2 -26.98 -0.17 -27.26
C LEU A 2 -27.07 -0.10 -25.72
N LYS A 3 -27.72 0.94 -25.18
CA LYS A 3 -28.11 0.97 -23.77
C LYS A 3 -29.02 -0.24 -23.54
N ARG A 4 -28.48 -1.33 -23.00
CA ARG A 4 -29.30 -2.45 -22.55
C ARG A 4 -30.09 -1.93 -21.34
N ASN A 5 -31.40 -1.79 -21.50
CA ASN A 5 -32.28 -1.28 -20.46
C ASN A 5 -32.59 -2.42 -19.47
N ILE A 6 -31.55 -2.87 -18.74
CA ILE A 6 -31.62 -4.03 -17.84
C ILE A 6 -32.08 -3.57 -16.47
N LYS A 7 -33.11 -4.22 -15.92
CA LYS A 7 -33.55 -3.99 -14.53
C LYS A 7 -32.66 -4.76 -13.58
N ILE A 8 -32.52 -4.28 -12.34
CA ILE A 8 -31.73 -4.93 -11.30
C ILE A 8 -32.20 -6.38 -11.04
N SER A 9 -33.51 -6.63 -11.17
CA SER A 9 -34.12 -7.96 -11.03
C SER A 9 -33.57 -8.98 -12.02
N ASP A 10 -33.17 -8.51 -13.20
CA ASP A 10 -32.84 -9.34 -14.36
C ASP A 10 -31.33 -9.53 -14.51
N LEU A 11 -30.53 -8.97 -13.59
CA LEU A 11 -29.08 -9.11 -13.59
C LEU A 11 -28.66 -10.55 -13.29
N THR A 12 -27.74 -11.06 -14.11
CA THR A 12 -27.20 -12.41 -14.00
C THR A 12 -25.68 -12.40 -13.80
N THR A 13 -25.13 -13.56 -13.44
CA THR A 13 -23.67 -13.77 -13.42
C THR A 13 -23.01 -13.45 -14.76
N HIS A 14 -23.70 -13.67 -15.88
CA HIS A 14 -23.17 -13.38 -17.22
C HIS A 14 -22.95 -11.87 -17.43
N ASP A 15 -23.88 -11.03 -16.97
CA ASP A 15 -23.76 -9.57 -17.10
C ASP A 15 -22.54 -9.02 -16.36
N PHE A 16 -22.21 -9.59 -15.20
CA PHE A 16 -21.00 -9.24 -14.44
C PHE A 16 -19.72 -9.68 -15.16
N LYS A 17 -19.73 -10.85 -15.82
CA LYS A 17 -18.60 -11.31 -16.64
C LYS A 17 -18.39 -10.44 -17.88
N VAL A 18 -19.47 -10.05 -18.56
CA VAL A 18 -19.40 -9.13 -19.70
C VAL A 18 -18.88 -7.76 -19.27
N ALA A 19 -19.36 -7.23 -18.13
CA ALA A 19 -18.86 -5.98 -17.58
C ALA A 19 -17.38 -6.05 -17.19
N GLU A 20 -16.91 -7.19 -16.65
CA GLU A 20 -15.50 -7.40 -16.37
C GLU A 20 -14.66 -7.46 -17.66
N ALA A 21 -15.13 -8.16 -18.70
CA ALA A 21 -14.44 -8.20 -20.00
C ALA A 21 -14.36 -6.81 -20.66
N GLU A 22 -15.46 -6.05 -20.68
CA GLU A 22 -15.44 -4.67 -21.19
C GLU A 22 -14.51 -3.76 -20.38
N ALA A 23 -14.44 -3.98 -19.07
CA ALA A 23 -13.52 -3.25 -18.21
C ALA A 23 -12.05 -3.62 -18.50
N TYR A 24 -11.76 -4.88 -18.81
CA TYR A 24 -10.42 -5.34 -19.19
C TYR A 24 -9.96 -4.69 -20.49
N ASP A 25 -10.83 -4.63 -21.51
CA ASP A 25 -10.49 -4.08 -22.82
C ASP A 25 -10.28 -2.56 -22.84
N ARG A 26 -10.86 -1.84 -21.86
CA ARG A 26 -10.96 -0.37 -21.89
C ARG A 26 -10.20 0.35 -20.79
N LEU A 27 -9.81 -0.35 -19.72
CA LEU A 27 -9.24 0.28 -18.54
C LEU A 27 -7.80 -0.18 -18.33
N GLU A 28 -6.98 0.76 -17.89
CA GLU A 28 -5.64 0.45 -17.38
C GLU A 28 -5.69 -0.62 -16.28
N SER A 29 -4.67 -1.47 -16.21
CA SER A 29 -4.63 -2.65 -15.32
C SER A 29 -5.00 -2.34 -13.86
N SER A 30 -4.53 -1.21 -13.33
CA SER A 30 -4.83 -0.76 -11.96
C SER A 30 -6.30 -0.34 -11.77
N THR A 31 -6.90 0.27 -12.79
CA THR A 31 -8.30 0.69 -12.82
C THR A 31 -9.21 -0.52 -13.04
N PHE A 32 -8.82 -1.44 -13.91
CA PHE A 32 -9.49 -2.73 -14.11
C PHE A 32 -9.58 -3.52 -12.80
N TYR A 33 -8.48 -3.65 -12.06
CA TYR A 33 -8.47 -4.33 -10.75
C TYR A 33 -9.48 -3.72 -9.77
N ARG A 34 -9.48 -2.38 -9.64
CA ARG A 34 -10.43 -1.66 -8.78
C ARG A 34 -11.87 -1.83 -9.26
N MET A 35 -12.09 -1.87 -10.57
CA MET A 35 -13.41 -2.13 -11.15
C MET A 35 -13.90 -3.54 -10.81
N GLY A 36 -13.04 -4.56 -10.93
CA GLY A 36 -13.32 -5.93 -10.51
C GLY A 36 -13.71 -6.03 -9.03
N GLN A 37 -12.99 -5.36 -8.13
CA GLN A 37 -13.35 -5.29 -6.70
C GLN A 37 -14.73 -4.66 -6.47
N LYS A 38 -15.05 -3.59 -7.21
CA LYS A 38 -16.36 -2.94 -7.11
C LYS A 38 -17.48 -3.83 -7.63
N LEU A 39 -17.28 -4.51 -8.76
CA LEU A 39 -18.23 -5.49 -9.30
C LEU A 39 -18.50 -6.61 -8.29
N GLU A 40 -17.47 -7.13 -7.63
CA GLU A 40 -17.61 -8.13 -6.57
C GLU A 40 -18.40 -7.60 -5.35
N SER A 41 -18.15 -6.36 -4.95
CA SER A 41 -18.92 -5.69 -3.89
C SER A 41 -20.39 -5.48 -4.27
N ILE A 42 -20.66 -5.10 -5.52
CA ILE A 42 -22.02 -4.91 -6.05
C ILE A 42 -22.76 -6.25 -6.11
N ALA A 43 -22.13 -7.31 -6.63
CA ALA A 43 -22.72 -8.66 -6.67
C ALA A 43 -23.06 -9.14 -5.25
N THR A 44 -22.15 -8.93 -4.30
CA THR A 44 -22.36 -9.27 -2.88
C THR A 44 -23.53 -8.49 -2.29
N PHE A 45 -23.62 -7.19 -2.58
CA PHE A 45 -24.73 -6.35 -2.11
C PHE A 45 -26.08 -6.78 -2.68
N ILE A 46 -26.17 -7.05 -4.00
CA ILE A 46 -27.39 -7.53 -4.67
C ILE A 46 -27.86 -8.85 -4.05
N ASN A 47 -26.94 -9.80 -3.86
CA ASN A 47 -27.25 -11.08 -3.23
C ASN A 47 -27.73 -10.91 -1.78
N LYS A 48 -27.03 -10.09 -0.99
CA LYS A 48 -27.38 -9.82 0.42
C LYS A 48 -28.76 -9.20 0.56
N LYS A 49 -29.14 -8.33 -0.38
CA LYS A 49 -30.44 -7.63 -0.40
C LYS A 49 -31.52 -8.33 -1.22
N ARG A 50 -31.21 -9.49 -1.82
CA ARG A 50 -32.13 -10.29 -2.66
C ARG A 50 -32.79 -9.47 -3.77
N LEU A 51 -32.00 -8.62 -4.43
CA LEU A 51 -32.52 -7.68 -5.45
C LEU A 51 -32.62 -8.30 -6.85
N SER A 52 -31.92 -9.41 -7.11
CA SER A 52 -31.99 -10.18 -8.35
C SER A 52 -32.79 -11.46 -8.16
N ILE A 53 -33.41 -11.93 -9.24
CA ILE A 53 -34.16 -13.20 -9.24
C ILE A 53 -33.21 -14.38 -9.01
N GLN A 54 -31.98 -14.30 -9.54
CA GLN A 54 -30.96 -15.34 -9.43
C GLN A 54 -29.78 -14.86 -8.59
N LYS A 55 -29.16 -15.78 -7.84
CA LYS A 55 -27.92 -15.49 -7.09
C LYS A 55 -26.77 -15.24 -8.08
N ILE A 56 -26.12 -14.10 -7.93
CA ILE A 56 -24.99 -13.69 -8.79
C ILE A 56 -23.71 -14.27 -8.19
N ILE A 57 -23.09 -15.24 -8.87
CA ILE A 57 -21.84 -15.88 -8.44
C ILE A 57 -20.70 -15.25 -9.24
N PHE A 58 -20.22 -14.11 -8.77
CA PHE A 58 -19.13 -13.38 -9.40
C PHE A 58 -17.94 -13.27 -8.44
N LYS A 59 -16.78 -13.72 -8.92
CA LYS A 59 -15.47 -13.50 -8.29
C LYS A 59 -14.60 -12.89 -9.36
N LYS A 60 -13.94 -11.78 -9.04
CA LYS A 60 -13.11 -11.06 -10.01
C LYS A 60 -11.98 -11.96 -10.55
N SER A 61 -11.73 -11.90 -11.85
CA SER A 61 -10.62 -12.61 -12.50
C SER A 61 -9.29 -11.87 -12.32
N SER A 62 -9.34 -10.55 -12.10
CA SER A 62 -8.18 -9.74 -11.79
C SER A 62 -7.50 -10.21 -10.49
N LYS A 63 -6.31 -10.79 -10.62
CA LYS A 63 -5.39 -10.94 -9.49
C LYS A 63 -4.88 -9.55 -9.10
N ARG A 64 -4.62 -9.33 -7.82
CA ARG A 64 -3.93 -8.11 -7.39
C ARG A 64 -2.60 -8.13 -8.12
N GLY A 65 -2.37 -7.12 -8.97
CA GLY A 65 -1.09 -6.99 -9.64
C GLY A 65 0.03 -7.11 -8.61
N GLU A 66 1.11 -7.79 -8.98
CA GLU A 66 2.27 -8.05 -8.11
C GLU A 66 2.83 -6.75 -7.50
N THR A 67 2.54 -5.62 -8.16
CA THR A 67 2.87 -4.22 -7.84
C THR A 67 2.40 -3.67 -6.50
N HIS A 68 1.70 -4.44 -5.67
CA HIS A 68 1.19 -3.94 -4.39
C HIS A 68 1.47 -4.79 -3.15
N THR A 69 2.12 -5.95 -3.25
CA THR A 69 2.51 -6.71 -2.03
C THR A 69 3.53 -7.83 -2.25
N ALA A 70 3.80 -8.32 -3.47
CA ALA A 70 4.66 -9.49 -3.69
C ALA A 70 5.85 -9.27 -4.64
N SER A 71 5.85 -8.21 -5.47
CA SER A 71 6.98 -7.87 -6.34
C SER A 71 8.10 -7.09 -5.65
N ASP A 72 7.86 -6.51 -4.46
CA ASP A 72 8.84 -5.62 -3.82
C ASP A 72 10.04 -6.36 -3.19
N THR A 73 9.96 -7.69 -3.05
CA THR A 73 11.07 -8.54 -2.58
C THR A 73 11.88 -9.17 -3.71
N ARG A 74 11.43 -9.11 -4.97
CA ARG A 74 12.17 -9.70 -6.11
C ARG A 74 13.29 -8.76 -6.55
N ILE A 75 14.47 -9.31 -6.81
CA ILE A 75 15.63 -8.62 -7.39
C ILE A 75 15.64 -8.93 -8.90
N ASP A 76 14.58 -8.58 -9.63
CA ASP A 76 14.59 -8.63 -11.08
C ASP A 76 14.60 -7.21 -11.67
N PHE A 77 15.11 -7.09 -12.89
CA PHE A 77 15.32 -5.79 -13.54
C PHE A 77 14.01 -4.99 -13.66
N GLU A 78 12.92 -5.64 -14.05
CA GLU A 78 11.62 -4.99 -14.23
C GLU A 78 11.00 -4.45 -12.93
N SER A 79 11.14 -5.14 -11.80
CA SER A 79 10.67 -4.64 -10.50
C SER A 79 11.53 -3.49 -9.98
N THR A 80 12.82 -3.46 -10.34
CA THR A 80 13.75 -2.37 -10.00
C THR A 80 13.43 -1.12 -10.82
N THR A 81 13.17 -1.26 -12.13
CA THR A 81 12.74 -0.16 -13.01
C THR A 81 11.41 0.46 -12.54
N LYS A 82 10.40 -0.36 -12.23
CA LYS A 82 9.09 0.14 -11.73
C LYS A 82 9.17 0.85 -10.38
N ARG A 83 10.16 0.53 -9.53
CA ARG A 83 10.44 1.25 -8.27
C ARG A 83 11.09 2.60 -8.55
N HIS A 84 12.10 2.63 -9.43
CA HIS A 84 12.75 3.86 -9.87
C HIS A 84 11.74 4.88 -10.45
N ASP A 85 10.76 4.45 -11.24
CA ASP A 85 9.74 5.34 -11.81
C ASP A 85 8.86 6.07 -10.77
N LYS A 86 8.74 5.50 -9.55
CA LYS A 86 7.95 6.09 -8.45
C LYS A 86 8.76 7.08 -7.60
N LEU A 87 10.06 7.16 -7.81
CA LEU A 87 10.94 8.14 -7.20
C LEU A 87 11.19 9.29 -8.19
N PRO A 88 11.43 10.51 -7.69
CA PRO A 88 11.96 11.58 -8.54
C PRO A 88 13.38 11.20 -8.97
N THR A 89 13.72 11.42 -10.24
CA THR A 89 15.11 11.27 -10.71
C THR A 89 16.00 12.34 -10.08
N HIS A 90 17.30 12.09 -9.99
CA HIS A 90 18.27 13.06 -9.47
C HIS A 90 18.17 14.41 -10.19
N GLU A 91 17.99 14.39 -11.51
CA GLU A 91 17.91 15.57 -12.36
C GLU A 91 16.59 16.31 -12.18
N SER A 92 15.50 15.59 -11.92
CA SER A 92 14.22 16.21 -11.57
C SER A 92 14.30 16.93 -10.22
N LEU A 93 15.06 16.40 -9.26
CA LEU A 93 15.32 17.07 -7.97
C LEU A 93 16.18 18.32 -8.16
N ILE A 94 17.22 18.27 -9.01
CA ILE A 94 18.00 19.45 -9.39
C ILE A 94 17.08 20.50 -10.01
N ALA A 95 16.21 20.12 -10.94
CA ALA A 95 15.30 21.06 -11.58
C ALA A 95 14.31 21.70 -10.59
N VAL A 96 13.78 20.94 -9.63
CA VAL A 96 12.94 21.48 -8.54
C VAL A 96 13.74 22.44 -7.67
N ALA A 97 14.99 22.13 -7.34
CA ALA A 97 15.88 23.02 -6.59
C ALA A 97 16.22 24.30 -7.37
N THR A 98 16.47 24.20 -8.69
CA THR A 98 16.68 25.34 -9.58
C THR A 98 15.44 26.25 -9.60
N LEU A 99 14.24 25.68 -9.72
CA LEU A 99 12.99 26.45 -9.68
C LEU A 99 12.76 27.12 -8.33
N SER A 100 13.02 26.42 -7.22
CA SER A 100 12.95 27.03 -5.90
C SER A 100 13.85 28.25 -5.83
N ASN A 101 15.10 28.16 -6.29
CA ASN A 101 16.06 29.28 -6.24
C ASN A 101 15.87 30.33 -7.35
N SER A 102 14.80 30.22 -8.15
CA SER A 102 14.49 31.19 -9.21
C SER A 102 13.45 32.21 -8.76
N ASN A 103 13.47 33.40 -9.37
CA ASN A 103 12.46 34.44 -9.13
C ASN A 103 11.18 34.12 -9.91
N LEU A 104 10.38 33.20 -9.37
CA LEU A 104 9.05 32.91 -9.89
C LEU A 104 8.07 34.01 -9.44
N GLU A 105 7.08 34.28 -10.29
CA GLU A 105 6.02 35.25 -10.01
C GLU A 105 4.64 34.62 -10.28
N GLY A 106 3.59 35.22 -9.70
CA GLY A 106 2.21 34.78 -9.91
C GLY A 106 1.99 33.30 -9.58
N ASP A 107 1.13 32.63 -10.35
CA ASP A 107 0.75 31.24 -10.08
C ASP A 107 1.94 30.27 -10.05
N ASP A 108 3.02 30.55 -10.79
CA ASP A 108 4.22 29.71 -10.79
C ASP A 108 4.91 29.72 -9.42
N ALA A 109 4.97 30.88 -8.75
CA ALA A 109 5.52 30.99 -7.40
C ALA A 109 4.63 30.28 -6.36
N LEU A 110 3.31 30.43 -6.49
CA LEU A 110 2.35 29.79 -5.60
C LEU A 110 2.41 28.26 -5.70
N PHE A 111 2.45 27.71 -6.90
CA PHE A 111 2.53 26.27 -7.09
C PHE A 111 3.92 25.72 -6.72
N GLN A 112 4.99 26.49 -6.92
CA GLN A 112 6.32 26.13 -6.40
C GLN A 112 6.33 26.07 -4.87
N ALA A 113 5.67 27.01 -4.19
CA ALA A 113 5.54 26.98 -2.73
C ALA A 113 4.85 25.70 -2.23
N ILE A 114 3.84 25.20 -2.96
CA ILE A 114 3.22 23.89 -2.66
C ILE A 114 4.23 22.76 -2.84
N VAL A 115 5.02 22.78 -3.92
CA VAL A 115 6.09 21.78 -4.15
C VAL A 115 7.12 21.79 -3.02
N GLU A 116 7.56 22.96 -2.58
CA GLU A 116 8.50 23.13 -1.46
C GLU A 116 7.95 22.54 -0.16
N ILE A 117 6.69 22.82 0.17
CA ILE A 117 6.01 22.26 1.36
C ILE A 117 5.88 20.74 1.22
N MET A 118 5.46 20.22 0.07
CA MET A 118 5.34 18.79 -0.18
C MET A 118 6.69 18.08 -0.08
N PHE A 119 7.75 18.68 -0.62
CA PHE A 119 9.11 18.16 -0.56
C PHE A 119 9.63 18.11 0.88
N ALA A 120 9.47 19.18 1.65
CA ALA A 120 9.98 19.29 3.01
C ALA A 120 9.20 18.44 4.04
N THR A 121 7.95 18.08 3.75
CA THR A 121 7.06 17.42 4.72
C THR A 121 6.63 16.01 4.31
N GLY A 122 6.62 15.71 3.01
CA GLY A 122 6.03 14.50 2.45
C GLY A 122 4.51 14.37 2.67
N LEU A 123 3.82 15.46 3.03
CA LEU A 123 2.36 15.48 3.17
C LEU A 123 1.68 15.21 1.83
N ARG A 124 0.49 14.62 1.88
CA ARG A 124 -0.36 14.47 0.68
C ARG A 124 -0.84 15.83 0.24
N PHE A 125 -1.12 15.99 -1.06
CA PHE A 125 -1.68 17.23 -1.60
C PHE A 125 -2.89 17.73 -0.80
N ASP A 126 -3.83 16.83 -0.50
CA ASP A 126 -5.04 17.20 0.26
C ASP A 126 -4.76 17.62 1.72
N GLU A 127 -3.66 17.13 2.31
CA GLU A 127 -3.22 17.54 3.64
C GLU A 127 -2.57 18.93 3.58
N VAL A 128 -1.79 19.21 2.52
CA VAL A 128 -1.13 20.51 2.29
C VAL A 128 -2.14 21.62 2.05
N ILE A 129 -3.12 21.43 1.17
CA ILE A 129 -4.11 22.50 0.89
C ILE A 129 -4.99 22.84 2.10
N CYS A 130 -5.08 21.95 3.08
CA CYS A 130 -5.86 22.15 4.31
C CYS A 130 -5.04 22.74 5.47
N LEU A 131 -3.77 23.11 5.25
CA LEU A 131 -2.93 23.75 6.27
C LEU A 131 -3.47 25.13 6.66
N ASP A 132 -3.43 25.38 7.96
CA ASP A 132 -3.78 26.66 8.55
C ASP A 132 -2.56 27.60 8.67
N VAL A 133 -2.81 28.90 8.85
CA VAL A 133 -1.76 29.94 8.90
C VAL A 133 -0.73 29.74 10.04
N GLU A 134 -1.08 28.98 11.07
CA GLU A 134 -0.24 28.68 12.24
C GLU A 134 0.20 27.21 12.23
N CYS A 135 0.25 26.59 11.05
CA CYS A 135 0.57 25.17 10.93
C CYS A 135 2.01 24.81 11.35
N LEU A 136 2.97 25.74 11.33
CA LEU A 136 4.34 25.50 11.77
C LEU A 136 4.51 25.98 13.22
N GLN A 137 4.86 25.07 14.12
CA GLN A 137 5.06 25.32 15.54
C GLN A 137 6.48 24.92 15.96
N THR A 138 6.98 25.56 17.02
CA THR A 138 8.25 25.19 17.66
C THR A 138 7.95 24.63 19.03
N ARG A 139 8.51 23.47 19.35
CA ARG A 139 8.43 22.82 20.66
C ARG A 139 9.81 22.76 21.27
N GLU A 140 9.91 23.21 22.52
CA GLU A 140 11.11 23.05 23.34
C GLU A 140 11.08 21.66 24.00
N ILE A 141 12.22 20.98 23.97
CA ILE A 141 12.42 19.68 24.61
C ILE A 141 13.74 19.74 25.38
N GLU A 142 13.69 19.26 26.62
CA GLU A 142 14.88 19.02 27.42
C GLU A 142 15.40 17.62 27.09
N GLU A 143 16.59 17.53 26.54
CA GLU A 143 17.29 16.27 26.29
C GLU A 143 18.53 16.20 27.17
N GLN A 144 18.71 15.08 27.86
CA GLN A 144 19.93 14.86 28.62
C GLN A 144 21.04 14.43 27.66
N ASN A 145 22.11 15.21 27.62
CA ASN A 145 23.29 14.87 26.86
C ASN A 145 23.95 13.63 27.45
N ILE A 146 24.01 12.54 26.68
CA ILE A 146 24.53 11.25 27.15
C ILE A 146 26.01 11.33 27.51
N PHE A 147 26.77 12.27 26.89
CA PHE A 147 28.20 12.41 27.09
C PHE A 147 28.56 13.35 28.26
N THR A 148 27.82 14.44 28.44
CA THR A 148 28.10 15.42 29.50
C THR A 148 27.23 15.24 30.74
N GLY A 149 26.10 14.54 30.63
CA GLY A 149 25.10 14.39 31.69
C GLY A 149 24.25 15.65 31.94
N GLU A 150 24.52 16.73 31.22
CA GLU A 150 23.82 18.01 31.32
C GLU A 150 22.50 18.01 30.53
N ILE A 151 21.58 18.91 30.90
CA ILE A 151 20.31 19.08 30.20
C ILE A 151 20.51 20.11 29.10
N ASP A 152 20.36 19.66 27.85
CA ASP A 152 20.35 20.51 26.66
C ASP A 152 18.90 20.86 26.28
N ILE A 153 18.66 22.13 25.94
CA ILE A 153 17.37 22.59 25.41
C ILE A 153 17.42 22.52 23.89
N VAL A 154 16.61 21.64 23.32
CA VAL A 154 16.51 21.42 21.87
C VAL A 154 15.18 21.96 21.34
N PHE A 155 15.25 22.71 20.25
CA PHE A 155 14.08 23.27 19.58
C PHE A 155 13.68 22.41 18.38
N ILE A 156 12.54 21.74 18.48
CA ILE A 156 11.98 20.94 17.39
C ILE A 156 10.90 21.75 16.67
N ASN A 157 11.04 21.88 15.35
CA ASN A 157 10.02 22.51 14.51
C ASN A 157 9.06 21.41 14.03
N GLU A 158 7.77 21.57 14.28
CA GLU A 158 6.73 20.62 13.93
C GLU A 158 5.66 21.27 13.06
N ILE A 159 5.23 20.58 12.00
CA ILE A 159 4.05 20.95 11.23
C ILE A 159 2.82 20.21 11.79
N ARG A 160 1.79 20.96 12.16
CA ARG A 160 0.48 20.41 12.55
C ARG A 160 -0.42 20.28 11.33
N TYR A 161 -1.11 19.15 11.23
CA TYR A 161 -2.04 18.87 10.14
C TYR A 161 -3.09 17.84 10.58
N ARG A 162 -4.15 17.70 9.80
CA ARG A 162 -5.17 16.67 10.02
C ARG A 162 -4.96 15.53 9.03
N GLY A 163 -4.68 14.35 9.54
CA GLY A 163 -4.41 13.18 8.71
C GLY A 163 -5.66 12.67 7.99
N LYS A 164 -5.51 12.17 6.75
CA LYS A 164 -6.60 11.46 6.05
C LYS A 164 -6.91 10.10 6.71
N LYS A 165 -8.06 9.51 6.36
CA LYS A 165 -8.55 8.19 6.82
C LYS A 165 -8.92 8.11 8.32
N GLY A 166 -9.45 9.18 8.90
CA GLY A 166 -9.94 9.17 10.28
C GLY A 166 -8.83 9.26 11.34
N ALA A 167 -7.60 9.58 10.92
CA ALA A 167 -6.57 10.03 11.85
C ALA A 167 -6.97 11.37 12.46
N ALA A 168 -6.76 11.52 13.77
CA ALA A 168 -7.02 12.77 14.49
C ALA A 168 -5.97 13.84 14.12
N TYR A 169 -5.93 14.93 14.89
CA TYR A 169 -4.82 15.88 14.89
C TYR A 169 -3.46 15.16 14.95
N GLN A 170 -2.53 15.56 14.08
CA GLN A 170 -1.17 15.03 14.04
C GLN A 170 -0.17 16.19 13.99
N THR A 171 1.01 15.99 14.58
CA THR A 171 2.18 16.82 14.35
C THR A 171 3.29 16.00 13.71
N LYS A 172 4.16 16.66 12.94
CA LYS A 172 5.29 16.05 12.25
C LYS A 172 6.52 16.93 12.44
N ALA A 173 7.56 16.39 13.04
CA ALA A 173 8.85 17.06 13.14
C ALA A 173 9.48 17.27 11.75
N ILE A 174 10.11 18.41 11.56
CA ILE A 174 10.77 18.79 10.32
C ILE A 174 12.27 18.82 10.56
N ALA A 175 13.01 18.09 9.74
CA ALA A 175 14.47 18.06 9.82
C ALA A 175 15.04 19.48 9.67
N PRO A 176 16.06 19.87 10.45
CA PRO A 176 16.67 21.21 10.36
C PRO A 176 17.13 21.58 8.94
N SER A 177 17.57 20.60 8.15
CA SER A 177 17.98 20.79 6.75
C SER A 177 16.81 21.12 5.81
N LEU A 178 15.58 20.68 6.12
CA LEU A 178 14.38 20.93 5.32
C LEU A 178 13.61 22.17 5.79
N LEU A 179 13.86 22.64 7.01
CA LEU A 179 13.16 23.77 7.61
C LEU A 179 13.25 25.07 6.78
N PRO A 180 14.39 25.46 6.20
CA PRO A 180 14.46 26.66 5.36
C PRO A 180 13.57 26.57 4.12
N ILE A 181 13.50 25.41 3.49
CA ILE A 181 12.66 25.15 2.30
C ILE A 181 11.19 25.25 2.69
N LEU A 182 10.80 24.65 3.82
CA LEU A 182 9.43 24.72 4.33
C LEU A 182 9.02 26.17 4.66
N LYS A 183 9.86 26.89 5.41
CA LYS A 183 9.58 28.28 5.80
C LYS A 183 9.39 29.19 4.60
N LYS A 184 10.22 29.02 3.57
CA LYS A 184 10.11 29.75 2.31
C LYS A 184 8.78 29.46 1.61
N GLY A 185 8.42 28.19 1.42
CA GLY A 185 7.16 27.82 0.79
C GLY A 185 5.94 28.35 1.55
N LEU A 186 5.94 28.22 2.88
CA LEU A 186 4.87 28.77 3.71
C LEU A 186 4.77 30.29 3.61
N ALA A 187 5.90 31.01 3.69
CA ALA A 187 5.92 32.47 3.59
C ALA A 187 5.38 32.95 2.24
N ASN A 188 5.83 32.37 1.13
CA ASN A 188 5.36 32.70 -0.21
C ASN A 188 3.86 32.46 -0.37
N ALA A 189 3.37 31.28 0.06
CA ALA A 189 1.94 30.96 -0.02
C ALA A 189 1.09 31.90 0.86
N LEU A 190 1.58 32.22 2.06
CA LEU A 190 0.94 33.19 2.96
C LEU A 190 0.85 34.56 2.29
N GLU A 191 1.93 35.09 1.75
CA GLU A 191 1.94 36.41 1.12
C GLU A 191 0.97 36.48 -0.06
N MET A 192 1.08 35.54 -1.01
CA MET A 192 0.34 35.55 -2.28
C MET A 192 -1.18 35.37 -2.13
N LEU A 193 -1.61 34.64 -1.09
CA LEU A 193 -3.01 34.38 -0.81
C LEU A 193 -3.56 35.26 0.33
N SER A 194 -2.75 36.18 0.88
CA SER A 194 -3.21 37.15 1.88
C SER A 194 -4.43 37.98 1.44
N PRO A 195 -4.52 38.49 0.18
CA PRO A 195 -5.65 39.32 -0.21
C PRO A 195 -6.99 38.56 -0.22
N VAL A 196 -6.95 37.24 -0.46
CA VAL A 196 -8.14 36.39 -0.43
C VAL A 196 -8.59 36.17 1.01
N ARG A 197 -7.65 35.87 1.92
CA ARG A 197 -7.96 35.68 3.34
C ARG A 197 -8.50 36.97 3.97
N ASP A 198 -7.93 38.12 3.63
CA ASP A 198 -8.43 39.43 4.06
C ASP A 198 -9.83 39.70 3.54
N THR A 199 -10.09 39.36 2.26
CA THR A 199 -11.44 39.45 1.68
C THR A 199 -12.45 38.59 2.45
N ILE A 200 -12.12 37.33 2.74
CA ILE A 200 -12.98 36.42 3.52
C ILE A 200 -13.24 37.01 4.90
N LYS A 201 -12.20 37.49 5.59
CA LYS A 201 -12.30 38.11 6.91
C LYS A 201 -13.23 39.34 6.90
N CYS A 202 -13.09 40.22 5.91
CA CYS A 202 -13.95 41.39 5.75
C CYS A 202 -15.42 41.02 5.47
N VAL A 203 -15.66 40.01 4.62
CA VAL A 203 -17.01 39.51 4.33
C VAL A 203 -17.66 38.92 5.59
N THR A 204 -16.91 38.12 6.36
CA THR A 204 -17.35 37.55 7.64
C THR A 204 -17.70 38.65 8.65
N ASN A 205 -16.91 39.72 8.70
CA ASN A 205 -17.16 40.90 9.54
C ASN A 205 -18.28 41.81 9.05
N GLY A 206 -18.97 41.45 7.96
CA GLY A 206 -20.15 42.18 7.49
C GLY A 206 -19.87 43.35 6.55
N LYS A 207 -18.62 43.59 6.14
CA LYS A 207 -18.24 44.78 5.36
C LYS A 207 -17.20 44.46 4.28
N TYR A 208 -17.65 44.29 3.03
CA TYR A 208 -16.76 44.23 1.87
C TYR A 208 -17.48 44.67 0.60
N ASP A 209 -16.80 45.45 -0.24
CA ASP A 209 -17.30 45.91 -1.54
C ASP A 209 -16.43 45.31 -2.65
N PHE A 210 -17.02 44.45 -3.48
CA PHE A 210 -16.34 43.82 -4.62
C PHE A 210 -16.19 44.75 -5.83
N PHE A 211 -16.87 45.91 -5.82
CA PHE A 211 -16.83 46.90 -6.89
C PHE A 211 -16.56 48.30 -6.33
N PRO A 212 -15.40 48.51 -5.67
CA PRO A 212 -15.07 49.79 -5.02
C PRO A 212 -14.92 50.95 -6.02
N ILE A 213 -14.69 50.65 -7.31
CA ILE A 213 -14.65 51.64 -8.39
C ILE A 213 -16.00 52.37 -8.55
N ILE A 214 -17.09 51.74 -8.12
CA ILE A 214 -18.42 52.32 -8.14
C ILE A 214 -18.64 53.09 -6.83
N ASN A 215 -18.29 54.37 -6.80
CA ASN A 215 -18.36 55.19 -5.59
C ASN A 215 -19.80 55.59 -5.20
N GLU A 216 -20.71 55.61 -6.17
CA GLU A 216 -22.06 56.12 -5.99
C GLU A 216 -23.12 55.01 -5.98
N ASN A 217 -24.07 55.15 -5.06
CA ASN A 217 -25.28 54.33 -5.01
C ASN A 217 -26.30 54.88 -6.01
N CYS A 218 -26.09 54.57 -7.29
CA CYS A 218 -26.88 55.11 -8.38
C CYS A 218 -27.19 54.06 -9.44
N GLU A 219 -28.09 54.43 -10.33
CA GLU A 219 -28.39 53.63 -11.51
C GLU A 219 -27.34 53.87 -12.58
N LEU A 220 -26.73 52.80 -13.08
CA LEU A 220 -25.64 52.85 -14.03
C LEU A 220 -26.05 52.26 -15.37
N PHE A 221 -25.64 52.91 -16.46
CA PHE A 221 -25.77 52.38 -17.80
C PHE A 221 -24.63 51.43 -18.13
N ILE A 222 -24.96 50.24 -18.63
CA ILE A 222 -23.96 49.25 -19.09
C ILE A 222 -23.06 49.87 -20.17
N THR A 223 -23.61 50.74 -21.02
CA THR A 223 -22.86 51.42 -22.09
C THR A 223 -21.73 52.29 -21.58
N ASP A 224 -21.82 52.76 -20.33
CA ASP A 224 -20.97 53.82 -19.78
C ASP A 224 -19.96 53.27 -18.77
N ILE A 225 -20.24 52.11 -18.16
CA ILE A 225 -19.43 51.55 -17.06
C ILE A 225 -18.64 50.28 -17.44
N TRP A 226 -18.98 49.60 -18.54
CA TRP A 226 -18.41 48.28 -18.86
C TRP A 226 -16.88 48.27 -18.97
N GLU A 227 -16.29 49.30 -19.61
CA GLU A 227 -14.83 49.47 -19.71
C GLU A 227 -14.20 49.76 -18.34
N LYS A 228 -14.82 50.62 -17.53
CA LYS A 228 -14.32 50.96 -16.18
C LYS A 228 -14.30 49.76 -15.22
N LEU A 229 -15.16 48.78 -15.46
CA LEU A 229 -15.21 47.52 -14.72
C LEU A 229 -14.37 46.41 -15.38
N ASN A 230 -13.53 46.73 -16.37
CA ASN A 230 -12.66 45.81 -17.10
C ASN A 230 -13.38 44.63 -17.76
N TRP A 231 -14.61 44.83 -18.26
CA TRP A 231 -15.30 43.81 -19.04
C TRP A 231 -14.90 43.88 -20.52
N SER A 232 -14.83 42.73 -21.20
CA SER A 232 -14.47 42.67 -22.62
C SER A 232 -15.55 43.16 -23.58
N SER A 233 -16.81 43.18 -23.15
CA SER A 233 -17.90 43.79 -23.94
C SER A 233 -19.11 44.12 -23.07
N ARG A 234 -19.95 45.04 -23.58
CA ARG A 234 -21.27 45.36 -23.01
C ARG A 234 -22.16 44.13 -22.85
N SER A 235 -22.15 43.25 -23.85
CA SER A 235 -22.94 42.00 -23.86
C SER A 235 -22.48 41.02 -22.78
N ASN A 236 -21.17 40.96 -22.51
CA ASN A 236 -20.62 40.11 -21.46
C ASN A 236 -21.02 40.61 -20.08
N LEU A 237 -20.93 41.92 -19.82
CA LEU A 237 -21.41 42.51 -18.56
C LEU A 237 -22.92 42.26 -18.38
N ALA A 238 -23.74 42.52 -19.40
CA ALA A 238 -25.18 42.27 -19.32
C ALA A 238 -25.51 40.79 -19.03
N SER A 239 -24.83 39.87 -19.71
CA SER A 239 -25.00 38.43 -19.48
C SER A 239 -24.54 38.02 -18.07
N TYR A 240 -23.45 38.61 -17.59
CA TYR A 240 -22.92 38.40 -16.25
C TYR A 240 -23.91 38.87 -15.17
N LEU A 241 -24.50 40.06 -15.32
CA LEU A 241 -25.50 40.60 -14.40
C LEU A 241 -26.77 39.72 -14.39
N LYS A 242 -27.27 39.35 -15.57
CA LYS A 242 -28.46 38.49 -15.72
C LYS A 242 -28.28 37.12 -15.07
N LYS A 243 -27.12 36.47 -15.25
CA LYS A 243 -26.81 35.17 -14.63
C LYS A 243 -26.83 35.19 -13.10
N ARG A 244 -26.68 36.38 -12.48
CA ARG A 244 -26.67 36.56 -11.02
C ARG A 244 -27.99 37.10 -10.47
N ASN A 245 -29.01 37.19 -11.33
CA ASN A 245 -30.34 37.72 -11.02
C ASN A 245 -30.32 39.18 -10.56
N ILE A 246 -29.45 40.00 -11.15
CA ILE A 246 -29.46 41.44 -10.92
C ILE A 246 -30.55 42.07 -11.82
N PRO A 247 -31.48 42.88 -11.27
CA PRO A 247 -32.51 43.53 -12.07
C PRO A 247 -31.91 44.42 -13.17
N LEU A 248 -32.36 44.20 -14.41
CA LEU A 248 -31.98 45.00 -15.57
C LEU A 248 -33.21 45.72 -16.10
N THR A 249 -33.11 47.03 -16.32
CA THR A 249 -34.16 47.82 -16.97
C THR A 249 -33.61 48.52 -18.22
N ASN A 250 -34.49 48.95 -19.12
CA ASN A 250 -34.07 49.70 -20.32
C ASN A 250 -34.56 51.14 -20.18
N LYS A 251 -33.62 52.08 -20.17
CA LYS A 251 -33.89 53.52 -20.06
C LYS A 251 -33.21 54.29 -21.18
N ARG A 252 -33.68 55.51 -21.43
CA ARG A 252 -33.06 56.40 -22.42
C ARG A 252 -31.80 57.00 -21.79
N ASN A 253 -30.64 56.71 -22.35
CA ASN A 253 -29.36 57.21 -21.84
C ASN A 253 -29.27 58.72 -22.11
N PRO A 254 -29.08 59.58 -21.08
CA PRO A 254 -28.97 61.04 -21.24
C PRO A 254 -27.82 61.47 -22.15
N ASN A 255 -26.70 60.74 -22.14
CA ASN A 255 -25.48 61.08 -22.88
C ASN A 255 -25.60 60.77 -24.37
N THR A 256 -26.37 59.75 -24.74
CA THR A 256 -26.45 59.27 -26.14
C THR A 256 -27.85 59.41 -26.77
N GLY A 257 -28.87 59.69 -25.96
CA GLY A 257 -30.27 59.78 -26.40
C GLY A 257 -30.93 58.45 -26.81
N LYS A 258 -30.19 57.33 -26.77
CA LYS A 258 -30.64 55.99 -27.19
C LYS A 258 -31.14 55.17 -26.00
N LYS A 259 -32.01 54.18 -26.25
CA LYS A 259 -32.38 53.19 -25.23
C LYS A 259 -31.18 52.28 -24.92
N ALA A 260 -30.83 52.16 -23.66
CA ALA A 260 -29.73 51.34 -23.17
C ALA A 260 -30.13 50.64 -21.86
N THR A 261 -29.48 49.51 -21.59
CA THR A 261 -29.73 48.71 -20.40
C THR A 261 -29.03 49.31 -19.18
N THR A 262 -29.76 49.41 -18.07
CA THR A 262 -29.31 49.91 -16.77
C THR A 262 -29.43 48.86 -15.68
N PHE A 263 -28.65 49.02 -14.62
CA PHE A 263 -28.74 48.27 -13.37
C PHE A 263 -28.43 49.20 -12.19
N ASN A 264 -28.88 48.83 -10.98
CA ASN A 264 -28.55 49.57 -9.77
C ASN A 264 -27.24 49.04 -9.16
N SER A 265 -26.32 49.94 -8.79
CA SER A 265 -25.05 49.55 -8.16
C SER A 265 -25.23 48.88 -6.80
N VAL A 266 -26.26 49.27 -6.04
CA VAL A 266 -26.60 48.68 -4.74
C VAL A 266 -26.98 47.22 -4.89
N ASP A 267 -27.87 46.89 -5.84
CA ASP A 267 -28.29 45.51 -6.12
C ASP A 267 -27.10 44.61 -6.47
N LEU A 268 -26.14 45.12 -7.26
CA LEU A 268 -24.92 44.38 -7.62
C LEU A 268 -24.06 44.11 -6.38
N LYS A 269 -23.80 45.14 -5.56
CA LYS A 269 -22.96 45.03 -4.36
C LYS A 269 -23.59 44.11 -3.32
N GLU A 270 -24.87 44.29 -2.99
CA GLU A 270 -25.60 43.43 -2.06
C GLU A 270 -25.67 41.99 -2.55
N ARG A 271 -25.92 41.78 -3.85
CA ARG A 271 -25.99 40.44 -4.43
C ARG A 271 -24.66 39.72 -4.36
N THR A 272 -23.57 40.36 -4.74
CA THR A 272 -22.23 39.75 -4.69
C THR A 272 -21.76 39.51 -3.27
N PHE A 273 -22.06 40.41 -2.34
CA PHE A 273 -21.82 40.21 -0.91
C PHE A 273 -22.59 39.00 -0.35
N SER A 274 -23.87 38.85 -0.70
CA SER A 274 -24.69 37.69 -0.33
C SER A 274 -24.13 36.39 -0.91
N LEU A 275 -23.69 36.40 -2.18
CA LEU A 275 -23.04 35.25 -2.81
C LEU A 275 -21.70 34.91 -2.13
N ALA A 276 -20.95 35.91 -1.67
CA ALA A 276 -19.70 35.70 -0.93
C ALA A 276 -19.93 34.94 0.37
N LYS A 277 -20.89 35.40 1.19
CA LYS A 277 -21.28 34.71 2.44
C LYS A 277 -21.67 33.26 2.17
N LYS A 278 -22.54 33.05 1.18
CA LYS A 278 -22.95 31.70 0.77
C LYS A 278 -21.77 30.83 0.34
N SER A 279 -20.83 31.40 -0.43
CA SER A 279 -19.63 30.67 -0.87
C SER A 279 -18.72 30.28 0.30
N ILE A 280 -18.57 31.14 1.31
CA ILE A 280 -17.81 30.86 2.53
C ILE A 280 -18.48 29.70 3.28
N ASP A 281 -19.79 29.79 3.53
CA ASP A 281 -20.54 28.78 4.27
C ASP A 281 -20.51 27.41 3.59
N GLU A 282 -20.68 27.37 2.26
CA GLU A 282 -20.66 26.14 1.47
C GLU A 282 -19.27 25.48 1.45
N LEU A 283 -18.21 26.29 1.34
CA LEU A 283 -16.84 25.79 1.35
C LEU A 283 -16.44 25.31 2.74
N TRP A 284 -16.79 26.07 3.78
CA TRP A 284 -16.46 25.72 5.16
C TRP A 284 -17.09 24.38 5.58
N LYS A 285 -18.34 24.12 5.19
CA LYS A 285 -19.01 22.84 5.43
C LYS A 285 -18.27 21.63 4.84
N GLN A 286 -17.52 21.83 3.75
CA GLN A 286 -16.76 20.77 3.10
C GLN A 286 -15.39 20.54 3.75
N ILE A 287 -14.79 21.59 4.33
CA ILE A 287 -13.38 21.58 4.74
C ILE A 287 -13.18 21.52 6.25
N SER A 288 -14.14 21.96 7.06
CA SER A 288 -14.00 22.03 8.53
C SER A 288 -13.60 20.70 9.18
N ALA A 289 -13.99 19.56 8.60
CA ALA A 289 -13.60 18.23 9.05
C ALA A 289 -12.20 17.77 8.58
N LEU A 290 -11.57 18.51 7.67
CA LEU A 290 -10.29 18.17 7.02
C LEU A 290 -9.14 19.10 7.46
N THR A 291 -9.44 20.16 8.20
CA THR A 291 -8.44 21.12 8.70
C THR A 291 -8.45 21.19 10.23
N ILE A 292 -7.41 21.84 10.76
CA ILE A 292 -7.29 22.25 12.16
C ILE A 292 -7.84 23.68 12.34
N ALA A 293 -7.87 24.48 11.27
CA ALA A 293 -8.40 25.83 11.31
C ALA A 293 -9.81 25.88 11.90
N ASP A 294 -10.13 27.00 12.55
CA ASP A 294 -11.44 27.33 13.11
C ASP A 294 -12.32 28.13 12.14
N SER A 295 -11.71 28.78 11.15
CA SER A 295 -12.39 29.53 10.09
C SER A 295 -11.70 29.44 8.73
N LEU A 296 -12.41 29.85 7.68
CA LEU A 296 -11.92 29.78 6.30
C LEU A 296 -10.79 30.79 6.03
N ASP A 297 -10.80 31.96 6.65
CA ASP A 297 -9.74 32.99 6.52
C ASP A 297 -8.40 32.56 7.15
N LYS A 298 -8.40 31.47 7.91
CA LYS A 298 -7.20 30.87 8.50
C LYS A 298 -6.57 29.77 7.65
N LEU A 299 -7.15 29.40 6.51
CA LEU A 299 -6.55 28.43 5.58
C LEU A 299 -5.54 29.11 4.66
N ILE A 300 -4.32 28.56 4.53
CA ILE A 300 -3.28 29.14 3.68
C ILE A 300 -3.71 29.15 2.21
N PHE A 301 -4.23 28.01 1.73
CA PHE A 301 -4.49 27.75 0.31
C PHE A 301 -5.93 28.00 -0.15
N VAL A 302 -6.70 28.77 0.62
CA VAL A 302 -7.99 29.27 0.14
C VAL A 302 -7.75 30.31 -0.96
N THR A 303 -8.47 30.17 -2.07
CA THR A 303 -8.36 31.01 -3.26
C THR A 303 -9.74 31.36 -3.82
N GLN A 304 -9.76 32.07 -4.95
CA GLN A 304 -10.98 32.45 -5.67
C GLN A 304 -11.18 31.58 -6.90
N TYR A 305 -12.44 31.36 -7.26
CA TYR A 305 -12.83 30.58 -8.43
C TYR A 305 -12.28 31.23 -9.70
N GLN A 306 -11.67 30.41 -10.56
CA GLN A 306 -11.02 30.82 -11.81
C GLN A 306 -9.80 31.74 -11.66
N ARG A 307 -9.31 32.03 -10.43
CA ARG A 307 -8.12 32.86 -10.22
C ARG A 307 -6.89 32.37 -10.98
N HIS A 308 -6.71 31.05 -11.02
CA HIS A 308 -5.54 30.40 -11.62
C HIS A 308 -5.83 29.83 -13.02
N HIS A 309 -6.80 30.43 -13.73
CA HIS A 309 -7.12 30.05 -15.10
C HIS A 309 -6.44 31.02 -16.06
N SER A 310 -5.81 30.51 -17.13
CA SER A 310 -5.12 31.37 -18.11
C SER A 310 -6.05 32.35 -18.83
N ASP A 311 -7.24 31.86 -19.23
CA ASP A 311 -8.13 32.65 -20.11
C ASP A 311 -9.37 33.24 -19.40
N LYS A 312 -9.77 32.68 -18.25
CA LYS A 312 -11.02 33.06 -17.57
C LYS A 312 -10.72 34.03 -16.44
N SER A 313 -11.51 35.09 -16.36
CA SER A 313 -11.43 36.05 -15.27
C SER A 313 -11.79 35.39 -13.94
N THR A 314 -11.06 35.77 -12.90
CA THR A 314 -11.38 35.47 -11.50
C THR A 314 -12.80 35.90 -11.16
N GLU A 315 -13.47 35.11 -10.32
CA GLU A 315 -14.73 35.47 -9.66
C GLU A 315 -14.44 35.88 -8.20
N PRO A 316 -14.39 37.18 -7.87
CA PRO A 316 -13.86 37.66 -6.59
C PRO A 316 -14.61 37.20 -5.32
N TRP A 317 -15.92 36.99 -5.38
CA TRP A 317 -16.72 36.54 -4.23
C TRP A 317 -16.87 35.03 -4.11
N LYS A 318 -16.40 34.24 -5.08
CA LYS A 318 -16.56 32.79 -5.04
C LYS A 318 -15.25 32.15 -4.61
N PHE A 319 -15.23 31.59 -3.41
CA PHE A 319 -14.03 30.98 -2.82
C PHE A 319 -13.97 29.48 -3.14
N THR A 320 -12.75 28.96 -3.24
CA THR A 320 -12.46 27.55 -3.48
C THR A 320 -11.06 27.20 -2.96
N MET A 321 -10.69 25.92 -3.01
CA MET A 321 -9.33 25.48 -2.70
C MET A 321 -8.55 25.26 -3.99
N ILE A 322 -7.22 25.29 -3.89
CA ILE A 322 -6.36 24.79 -4.96
C ILE A 322 -6.67 23.32 -5.22
N SER A 323 -6.83 22.96 -6.49
CA SER A 323 -7.19 21.62 -6.94
C SER A 323 -5.95 20.78 -7.29
N HIS A 324 -6.07 19.46 -7.18
CA HIS A 324 -4.98 18.54 -7.54
C HIS A 324 -4.58 18.68 -9.02
N THR A 325 -5.54 18.94 -9.90
CA THR A 325 -5.27 19.17 -11.32
C THR A 325 -4.34 20.35 -11.55
N GLN A 326 -4.47 21.43 -10.77
CA GLN A 326 -3.60 22.61 -10.92
C GLN A 326 -2.14 22.28 -10.57
N ILE A 327 -1.90 21.57 -9.47
CA ILE A 327 -0.53 21.14 -9.13
C ILE A 327 -0.01 20.12 -10.14
N SER A 328 -0.87 19.21 -10.63
CA SER A 328 -0.50 18.23 -11.65
C SER A 328 -0.13 18.89 -12.98
N ASP A 329 -0.87 19.92 -13.40
CA ASP A 329 -0.55 20.71 -14.59
C ASP A 329 0.77 21.47 -14.43
N TYR A 330 1.05 21.94 -13.22
CA TYR A 330 2.29 22.61 -12.89
C TYR A 330 3.51 21.68 -13.00
N VAL A 331 3.51 20.50 -12.37
CA VAL A 331 4.70 19.61 -12.33
C VAL A 331 4.76 18.53 -13.42
N ALA A 332 3.62 18.06 -13.93
CA ALA A 332 3.56 17.00 -14.94
C ALA A 332 3.17 17.54 -16.32
N GLY A 333 2.22 18.49 -16.35
CA GLY A 333 1.60 18.96 -17.58
C GLY A 333 0.65 17.93 -18.19
N ARG A 334 -0.02 18.30 -19.27
CA ARG A 334 -0.91 17.42 -20.05
C ARG A 334 -0.58 17.59 -21.54
N PRO A 335 0.43 16.88 -22.07
CA PRO A 335 0.88 17.06 -23.45
C PRO A 335 -0.24 16.79 -24.46
N GLY A 336 -1.10 15.80 -24.21
CA GLY A 336 -2.27 15.52 -25.07
C GLY A 336 -3.31 16.64 -25.14
N LEU A 337 -3.26 17.61 -24.22
CA LEU A 337 -4.13 18.80 -24.21
C LEU A 337 -3.33 20.09 -24.45
N GLY A 338 -2.04 20.00 -24.82
CA GLY A 338 -1.18 21.16 -25.04
C GLY A 338 -0.80 21.94 -23.78
N VAL A 339 -1.06 21.40 -22.58
CA VAL A 339 -0.71 22.06 -21.31
C VAL A 339 0.73 21.74 -20.96
N LYS A 340 1.59 22.76 -21.07
CA LYS A 340 3.01 22.66 -20.71
C LYS A 340 3.22 22.75 -19.21
N ASN A 341 4.12 21.93 -18.67
CA ASN A 341 4.53 21.99 -17.26
C ASN A 341 5.56 23.11 -17.01
N ILE A 342 5.92 23.36 -15.75
CA ILE A 342 6.86 24.43 -15.39
C ILE A 342 8.26 24.21 -15.98
N PHE A 343 8.73 22.96 -16.02
CA PHE A 343 10.05 22.62 -16.55
C PHE A 343 10.13 22.98 -18.04
N GLU A 344 9.10 22.62 -18.81
CA GLU A 344 8.95 23.01 -20.21
C GLU A 344 8.84 24.52 -20.40
N ARG A 345 8.09 25.22 -19.54
CA ARG A 345 7.98 26.68 -19.61
C ARG A 345 9.31 27.39 -19.32
N LYS A 346 10.18 26.77 -18.52
CA LYS A 346 11.50 27.30 -18.13
C LYS A 346 12.67 26.67 -18.91
N ASN A 347 12.39 25.86 -19.93
CA ASN A 347 13.38 25.14 -20.74
C ASN A 347 14.34 24.26 -19.91
N LEU A 348 13.84 23.68 -18.82
CA LEU A 348 14.56 22.72 -17.99
C LEU A 348 14.30 21.30 -18.53
N CYS A 349 15.34 20.69 -19.09
CA CYS A 349 15.31 19.32 -19.61
C CYS A 349 16.62 18.61 -19.25
N TYR A 350 16.62 17.28 -19.31
CA TYR A 350 17.82 16.48 -19.09
C TYR A 350 18.08 15.58 -20.29
N GLN A 351 19.28 15.71 -20.90
CA GLN A 351 19.68 14.95 -22.09
C GLN A 351 18.64 14.99 -23.25
N GLY A 352 17.88 16.09 -23.37
CA GLY A 352 16.82 16.25 -24.37
C GLY A 352 15.46 15.68 -23.96
N GLU A 353 15.37 14.97 -22.83
CA GLU A 353 14.13 14.48 -22.26
C GLU A 353 13.44 15.52 -21.36
N GLN A 354 12.12 15.58 -21.47
CA GLN A 354 11.31 16.52 -20.70
C GLN A 354 11.05 16.00 -19.29
N ILE A 355 11.32 16.83 -18.29
CA ILE A 355 11.12 16.49 -16.88
C ILE A 355 9.62 16.52 -16.56
N ARG A 356 9.13 15.47 -15.90
CA ARG A 356 7.75 15.36 -15.41
C ARG A 356 7.76 14.72 -14.04
N LEU A 357 7.06 15.35 -13.11
CA LEU A 357 6.93 14.85 -11.75
C LEU A 357 5.46 14.66 -11.38
N THR A 358 5.22 13.77 -10.43
CA THR A 358 3.94 13.61 -9.75
C THR A 358 4.06 14.10 -8.32
N SER A 359 2.96 14.60 -7.77
CA SER A 359 2.94 15.08 -6.38
C SER A 359 3.24 13.97 -5.36
N HIS A 360 3.07 12.69 -5.72
CA HIS A 360 3.37 11.55 -4.83
C HIS A 360 4.86 11.21 -4.78
N GLN A 361 5.65 11.54 -5.81
CA GLN A 361 7.08 11.24 -5.85
C GLN A 361 7.85 11.89 -4.70
N PHE A 362 7.49 13.10 -4.27
CA PHE A 362 8.12 13.76 -3.12
C PHE A 362 7.94 12.99 -1.81
N ARG A 363 6.76 12.41 -1.62
CA ARG A 363 6.48 11.57 -0.45
C ARG A 363 7.27 10.27 -0.52
N HIS A 364 7.29 9.61 -1.68
CA HIS A 364 8.09 8.40 -1.89
C HIS A 364 9.57 8.63 -1.67
N PHE A 365 10.10 9.76 -2.14
CA PHE A 365 11.48 10.17 -1.89
C PHE A 365 11.77 10.28 -0.40
N LEU A 366 10.98 11.08 0.33
CA LEU A 366 11.21 11.28 1.76
C LEU A 366 11.04 9.99 2.57
N ASP A 367 10.08 9.15 2.21
CA ASP A 367 9.87 7.84 2.84
C ASP A 367 11.05 6.90 2.59
N THR A 368 11.56 6.87 1.36
CA THR A 368 12.75 6.08 1.01
C THR A 368 13.99 6.62 1.73
N MET A 369 14.16 7.94 1.86
CA MET A 369 15.28 8.51 2.62
C MET A 369 15.24 8.14 4.11
N LEU A 370 14.05 8.08 4.70
CA LEU A 370 13.88 7.64 6.10
C LEU A 370 14.09 6.13 6.25
N GLU A 371 13.60 5.32 5.31
CA GLU A 371 13.82 3.88 5.31
C GLU A 371 15.28 3.51 5.06
N LEU A 372 16.06 4.34 4.35
CA LEU A 372 17.51 4.19 4.21
C LEU A 372 18.30 4.63 5.45
N SER A 373 17.65 5.26 6.43
CA SER A 373 18.30 5.66 7.68
C SER A 373 18.35 4.50 8.65
N ASP A 374 19.54 4.11 9.08
CA ASP A 374 19.73 3.00 10.04
C ASP A 374 19.16 3.31 11.43
N THR A 375 18.93 4.59 11.73
CA THR A 375 18.45 5.07 13.03
C THR A 375 16.93 5.21 13.13
N VAL A 376 16.19 5.01 12.03
CA VAL A 376 14.73 5.22 12.00
C VAL A 376 14.03 3.89 11.82
N THR A 377 13.22 3.52 12.80
CA THR A 377 12.46 2.27 12.79
C THR A 377 11.22 2.35 11.88
N PRO A 378 10.71 1.22 11.35
CA PRO A 378 9.50 1.23 10.51
C PRO A 378 8.26 1.84 11.20
N ILE A 379 8.17 1.71 12.53
CA ILE A 379 7.08 2.33 13.30
C ILE A 379 7.23 3.86 13.37
N GLU A 380 8.45 4.37 13.47
CA GLU A 380 8.74 5.81 13.40
C GLU A 380 8.47 6.37 12.01
N VAL A 381 8.81 5.64 10.95
CA VAL A 381 8.43 5.99 9.57
C VAL A 381 6.91 6.06 9.44
N ALA A 382 6.19 5.04 9.94
CA ALA A 382 4.73 5.02 9.90
C ALA A 382 4.12 6.21 10.64
N ARG A 383 4.64 6.52 11.83
CA ARG A 383 4.23 7.67 12.64
C ARG A 383 4.53 8.99 11.93
N TYR A 384 5.73 9.14 11.37
CA TYR A 384 6.15 10.32 10.62
C TYR A 384 5.18 10.64 9.48
N PHE A 385 4.70 9.61 8.79
CA PHE A 385 3.79 9.74 7.66
C PHE A 385 2.29 9.68 8.01
N GLY A 386 1.94 9.64 9.30
CA GLY A 386 0.55 9.59 9.78
C GLY A 386 -0.19 8.31 9.36
N ARG A 387 0.52 7.20 9.24
CA ARG A 387 -0.05 5.88 8.87
C ARG A 387 -0.63 5.22 10.12
N LYS A 388 -1.76 4.52 9.95
CA LYS A 388 -2.43 3.82 11.06
C LYS A 388 -1.76 2.48 11.38
N TYR A 389 -1.18 1.82 10.37
CA TYR A 389 -0.56 0.51 10.51
C TYR A 389 0.78 0.48 9.78
N THR A 390 1.80 -0.16 10.37
CA THR A 390 3.16 -0.27 9.81
C THR A 390 3.21 -0.90 8.40
N PRO A 391 2.39 -1.91 8.04
CA PRO A 391 2.35 -2.45 6.68
C PRO A 391 1.97 -1.44 5.59
N ASP A 392 1.38 -0.29 5.95
CA ASP A 392 1.13 0.79 4.99
C ASP A 392 2.43 1.45 4.47
N ASN A 393 3.59 1.20 5.10
CA ASN A 393 4.90 1.64 4.61
C ASN A 393 5.29 0.97 3.30
N ILE A 394 4.96 -0.32 3.13
CA ILE A 394 5.35 -1.13 1.95
C ILE A 394 4.90 -0.46 0.64
N ALA A 395 3.77 0.22 0.63
CA ALA A 395 3.26 0.89 -0.57
C ALA A 395 4.13 2.07 -1.05
N TYR A 396 5.09 2.51 -0.24
CA TYR A 396 5.88 3.71 -0.45
C TYR A 396 7.39 3.54 -0.24
N ASP A 397 7.79 2.49 0.49
CA ASP A 397 9.16 2.02 0.60
C ASP A 397 9.64 1.49 -0.76
N HIS A 398 10.62 2.18 -1.35
CA HIS A 398 11.30 1.73 -2.57
C HIS A 398 12.73 1.29 -2.29
N THR A 399 13.10 1.06 -1.03
CA THR A 399 14.34 0.36 -0.71
C THR A 399 14.30 -1.07 -1.27
N ASN A 400 15.46 -1.70 -1.42
CA ASN A 400 15.51 -3.11 -1.77
C ASN A 400 15.59 -3.91 -0.46
N PRO A 401 14.50 -4.57 0.00
CA PRO A 401 14.49 -5.28 1.27
C PRO A 401 15.54 -6.40 1.30
N ALA A 402 15.81 -7.03 0.16
CA ALA A 402 16.84 -8.05 0.04
C ALA A 402 18.24 -7.44 0.15
N LYS A 403 18.47 -6.24 -0.42
CA LYS A 403 19.72 -5.51 -0.23
C LYS A 403 19.89 -5.08 1.22
N ARG A 404 18.86 -4.54 1.88
CA ARG A 404 18.91 -4.21 3.31
C ARG A 404 19.17 -5.45 4.18
N ALA A 405 18.55 -6.58 3.85
CA ALA A 405 18.81 -7.84 4.54
C ALA A 405 20.25 -8.31 4.33
N MET A 406 20.81 -8.16 3.13
CA MET A 406 22.23 -8.44 2.84
C MET A 406 23.16 -7.48 3.57
N ASP A 407 22.95 -6.17 3.48
CA ASP A 407 23.76 -5.15 4.15
C ASP A 407 23.72 -5.34 5.68
N ASN A 408 22.53 -5.64 6.25
CA ASN A 408 22.40 -5.96 7.68
C ASN A 408 23.01 -7.32 8.04
N ALA A 409 22.94 -8.31 7.16
CA ALA A 409 23.61 -9.59 7.37
C ALA A 409 25.13 -9.38 7.40
N ASP A 410 25.69 -8.56 6.52
CA ASP A 410 27.12 -8.22 6.52
C ASP A 410 27.53 -7.50 7.83
N ILE A 411 26.69 -6.58 8.32
CA ILE A 411 26.91 -5.92 9.63
C ILE A 411 26.84 -6.93 10.78
N LEU A 412 25.86 -7.84 10.78
CA LEU A 412 25.71 -8.87 11.82
C LEU A 412 26.86 -9.88 11.78
N LEU A 413 27.34 -10.26 10.59
CA LEU A 413 28.50 -11.12 10.40
C LEU A 413 29.78 -10.45 10.88
N ALA A 414 29.96 -9.17 10.54
CA ALA A 414 31.07 -8.37 11.05
C ALA A 414 31.04 -8.23 12.58
N ALA A 415 29.85 -8.11 13.19
CA ALA A 415 29.68 -8.00 14.64
C ALA A 415 29.81 -9.35 15.38
N SER A 416 29.56 -10.47 14.71
CA SER A 416 29.58 -11.82 15.31
C SER A 416 30.94 -12.52 15.19
N ASN A 417 31.96 -11.87 14.63
CA ASN A 417 33.27 -12.47 14.29
C ASN A 417 33.16 -13.72 13.39
N ILE A 418 32.03 -13.89 12.69
CA ILE A 418 31.80 -15.00 11.77
C ILE A 418 32.23 -14.53 10.39
N THR A 419 33.16 -15.25 9.77
CA THR A 419 33.56 -14.96 8.38
C THR A 419 32.42 -15.27 7.40
N PRO A 420 32.32 -14.60 6.25
CA PRO A 420 31.32 -14.91 5.22
C PRO A 420 31.32 -16.38 4.81
N GLU A 421 32.49 -17.03 4.78
CA GLU A 421 32.66 -18.45 4.50
C GLU A 421 32.01 -19.33 5.59
N GLN A 422 32.20 -19.01 6.87
CA GLN A 422 31.59 -19.73 7.98
C GLN A 422 30.07 -19.55 8.03
N ALA A 423 29.55 -18.38 7.65
CA ALA A 423 28.12 -18.13 7.53
C ALA A 423 27.50 -18.93 6.38
N LYS A 424 28.22 -19.03 5.26
CA LYS A 424 27.83 -19.85 4.12
C LYS A 424 27.83 -21.34 4.50
N GLU A 425 28.84 -21.78 5.25
CA GLU A 425 28.92 -23.15 5.76
C GLU A 425 27.77 -23.44 6.74
N ALA A 426 27.47 -22.52 7.67
CA ALA A 426 26.35 -22.65 8.60
C ALA A 426 24.98 -22.67 7.90
N SER A 427 24.78 -21.89 6.83
CA SER A 427 23.53 -21.89 6.05
C SER A 427 23.38 -23.14 5.17
N VAL A 428 24.48 -23.81 4.83
CA VAL A 428 24.46 -25.15 4.21
C VAL A 428 24.14 -26.23 5.26
N ILE A 429 24.70 -26.12 6.47
CA ILE A 429 24.45 -27.06 7.58
C ILE A 429 23.02 -26.94 8.11
N PHE A 430 22.51 -25.72 8.25
CA PHE A 430 21.15 -25.41 8.68
C PHE A 430 20.34 -24.94 7.47
N THR A 431 19.97 -25.88 6.61
CA THR A 431 19.09 -25.57 5.48
C THR A 431 17.75 -25.05 6.01
N LEU A 432 17.36 -23.85 5.58
CA LEU A 432 16.04 -23.29 5.88
C LEU A 432 14.99 -24.06 5.06
N VAL A 433 14.37 -25.05 5.70
CA VAL A 433 13.23 -25.80 5.16
C VAL A 433 11.91 -25.15 5.59
N ASP A 434 10.87 -25.29 4.76
CA ASP A 434 9.54 -24.75 5.05
C ASP A 434 8.99 -25.34 6.36
N ARG A 435 8.13 -24.63 7.08
CA ARG A 435 7.47 -25.14 8.30
C ARG A 435 6.78 -26.47 8.05
N ASP A 436 6.14 -26.65 6.90
CA ASP A 436 5.43 -27.88 6.57
C ASP A 436 6.43 -29.04 6.33
N GLU A 437 7.58 -28.74 5.73
CA GLU A 437 8.68 -29.70 5.51
C GLU A 437 9.40 -30.04 6.83
N VAL A 438 9.54 -29.07 7.74
CA VAL A 438 10.05 -29.27 9.10
C VAL A 438 9.10 -30.15 9.92
N LEU A 439 7.78 -29.98 9.78
CA LEU A 439 6.80 -30.82 10.48
C LEU A 439 6.82 -32.25 9.97
N GLU A 440 6.85 -32.47 8.65
CA GLU A 440 7.04 -33.81 8.06
C GLU A 440 8.36 -34.44 8.52
N THR A 441 9.43 -33.66 8.55
CA THR A 441 10.76 -34.14 8.96
C THR A 441 10.84 -34.45 10.46
N ILE A 442 10.19 -33.65 11.32
CA ILE A 442 10.15 -33.89 12.77
C ILE A 442 9.27 -35.10 13.10
N GLU A 443 8.15 -35.30 12.42
CA GLU A 443 7.29 -36.48 12.56
C GLU A 443 8.01 -37.78 12.16
N ASP A 444 8.96 -37.72 11.22
CA ASP A 444 9.73 -38.88 10.77
C ASP A 444 11.03 -39.13 11.54
N ILE A 445 11.68 -38.10 12.10
CA ILE A 445 13.00 -38.20 12.75
C ILE A 445 12.93 -38.43 14.27
N GLY A 446 11.86 -37.99 14.95
CA GLY A 446 11.82 -37.93 16.42
C GLY A 446 12.01 -39.27 17.15
N THR A 447 11.65 -40.40 16.55
CA THR A 447 11.61 -41.71 17.25
C THR A 447 12.06 -42.92 16.40
N THR A 448 12.60 -42.71 15.19
CA THR A 448 12.94 -43.84 14.30
C THR A 448 14.32 -44.45 14.64
N LEU A 449 14.33 -45.70 15.13
CA LEU A 449 15.56 -46.48 15.36
C LEU A 449 15.90 -47.33 14.12
N ILE A 450 17.12 -47.21 13.62
CA ILE A 450 17.64 -48.06 12.53
C ILE A 450 18.15 -49.39 13.11
N THR A 451 17.69 -50.50 12.55
CA THR A 451 18.07 -51.87 12.93
C THR A 451 18.66 -52.62 11.73
N ALA A 452 19.27 -53.77 11.98
CA ALA A 452 19.89 -54.58 10.92
C ALA A 452 18.90 -55.09 9.85
N ILE A 453 17.60 -55.18 10.18
CA ILE A 453 16.56 -55.71 9.29
C ILE A 453 15.61 -54.63 8.77
N GLY A 454 15.74 -53.38 9.22
CA GLY A 454 14.88 -52.27 8.83
C GLY A 454 14.76 -51.19 9.91
N LEU A 455 13.65 -50.48 9.93
CA LEU A 455 13.39 -49.33 10.79
C LEU A 455 12.32 -49.66 11.85
N CYS A 456 12.48 -49.11 13.04
CA CYS A 456 11.53 -49.19 14.14
C CYS A 456 10.99 -47.79 14.46
N LYS A 457 9.67 -47.59 14.38
CA LYS A 457 8.99 -46.33 14.74
C LYS A 457 8.47 -46.29 16.19
N HIS A 458 8.88 -47.24 17.04
CA HIS A 458 8.48 -47.28 18.45
C HIS A 458 9.06 -46.08 19.21
N ASP A 459 8.21 -45.38 19.97
CA ASP A 459 8.67 -44.29 20.84
C ASP A 459 9.28 -44.85 22.14
N TYR A 460 10.61 -44.97 22.15
CA TYR A 460 11.38 -45.42 23.32
C TYR A 460 11.39 -44.41 24.48
N SER A 461 10.95 -43.16 24.26
CA SER A 461 10.79 -42.17 25.33
C SER A 461 9.50 -42.41 26.12
N ASP A 462 8.48 -42.97 25.47
CA ASP A 462 7.19 -43.28 26.10
C ASP A 462 7.21 -44.64 26.83
N SER A 463 7.75 -45.69 26.20
CA SER A 463 7.80 -47.03 26.81
C SER A 463 8.91 -47.93 26.26
N PRO A 464 9.36 -48.98 26.99
CA PRO A 464 10.25 -49.99 26.42
C PRO A 464 9.52 -50.88 25.40
N CYS A 465 10.25 -51.38 24.39
CA CYS A 465 9.69 -52.25 23.35
C CYS A 465 9.16 -53.57 23.94
N GLY A 466 7.87 -53.86 23.71
CA GLY A 466 7.24 -55.11 24.14
C GLY A 466 7.75 -56.35 23.39
N LYS A 467 8.26 -56.22 22.17
CA LYS A 467 8.65 -57.36 21.32
C LYS A 467 10.10 -57.82 21.49
N TYR A 468 10.95 -57.10 22.23
CA TYR A 468 12.36 -57.45 22.46
C TYR A 468 13.10 -57.95 21.21
N TYR A 469 13.19 -57.11 20.16
CA TYR A 469 13.83 -57.42 18.87
C TYR A 469 13.15 -58.51 18.01
N ALA A 470 11.97 -59.02 18.39
CA ALA A 470 11.18 -59.95 17.57
C ALA A 470 10.26 -59.22 16.56
N CYS A 471 10.78 -58.20 15.87
CA CYS A 471 10.00 -57.30 14.98
C CYS A 471 9.28 -58.05 13.86
N VAL A 472 9.89 -59.11 13.32
CA VAL A 472 9.31 -59.96 12.29
C VAL A 472 8.10 -60.78 12.76
N ARG A 473 7.79 -60.81 14.07
CA ARG A 473 6.57 -61.45 14.62
C ARG A 473 5.38 -60.50 14.60
N GLY A 474 5.11 -59.93 13.43
CA GLY A 474 3.94 -59.08 13.22
C GLY A 474 3.95 -57.78 14.02
N CYS A 475 5.10 -57.11 14.17
CA CYS A 475 5.16 -55.80 14.83
C CYS A 475 4.64 -54.71 13.88
N SER A 476 3.67 -53.88 14.32
CA SER A 476 3.14 -52.81 13.45
C SER A 476 4.09 -51.62 13.32
N GLU A 477 5.07 -51.50 14.21
CA GLU A 477 6.07 -50.42 14.18
C GLU A 477 7.31 -50.78 13.36
N TYR A 478 7.31 -51.94 12.71
CA TYR A 478 8.41 -52.40 11.87
C TYR A 478 8.21 -51.98 10.41
N TYR A 479 9.20 -51.25 9.90
CA TYR A 479 9.27 -50.73 8.54
C TYR A 479 10.53 -51.23 7.84
N ARG A 480 10.48 -51.28 6.51
CA ARG A 480 11.62 -51.60 5.65
C ARG A 480 11.76 -50.62 4.51
N VAL A 481 12.95 -50.54 3.93
CA VAL A 481 13.20 -49.81 2.69
C VAL A 481 13.37 -50.82 1.55
N LYS A 482 12.50 -50.77 0.54
CA LYS A 482 12.61 -51.67 -0.61
C LYS A 482 13.93 -51.45 -1.35
N GLY A 483 14.62 -52.53 -1.71
CA GLY A 483 15.91 -52.49 -2.41
C GLY A 483 17.13 -52.30 -1.51
N ASN A 484 16.97 -52.16 -0.18
CA ASN A 484 18.10 -52.07 0.74
C ASN A 484 18.79 -53.43 0.93
N GLN A 485 19.96 -53.58 0.31
CA GLN A 485 20.70 -54.85 0.31
C GLN A 485 21.12 -55.35 1.69
N GLU A 486 21.44 -54.46 2.64
CA GLU A 486 21.84 -54.86 3.98
C GLU A 486 20.67 -55.49 4.76
N GLU A 487 19.49 -54.89 4.67
CA GLU A 487 18.26 -55.42 5.30
C GLU A 487 17.90 -56.80 4.72
N ILE A 488 18.01 -56.94 3.39
CA ILE A 488 17.71 -58.18 2.67
C ILE A 488 18.65 -59.30 3.13
N ILE A 489 19.96 -59.04 3.19
CA ILE A 489 20.96 -60.03 3.64
C ILE A 489 20.67 -60.49 5.07
N HIS A 490 20.39 -59.57 5.98
CA HIS A 490 20.10 -59.92 7.38
C HIS A 490 18.78 -60.69 7.52
N LEU A 491 17.74 -60.35 6.74
CA LEU A 491 16.47 -61.08 6.74
C LEU A 491 16.60 -62.49 6.16
N GLN A 492 17.38 -62.65 5.08
CA GLN A 492 17.68 -63.97 4.50
C GLN A 492 18.44 -64.84 5.50
N LYS A 493 19.46 -64.29 6.16
CA LYS A 493 20.17 -65.00 7.23
C LYS A 493 19.23 -65.44 8.35
N LEU A 494 18.35 -64.54 8.81
CA LEU A 494 17.38 -64.87 9.85
C LEU A 494 16.40 -65.95 9.40
N HIS A 495 15.93 -65.90 8.15
CA HIS A 495 15.06 -66.90 7.52
C HIS A 495 15.71 -68.29 7.53
N ASP A 496 16.94 -68.40 7.02
CA ASP A 496 17.66 -69.68 6.88
C ASP A 496 17.99 -70.31 8.25
N GLU A 497 18.34 -69.46 9.23
CA GLU A 497 18.52 -69.90 10.60
C GLU A 497 17.23 -70.48 11.20
N GLN A 498 16.06 -69.91 10.91
CA GLN A 498 14.79 -70.45 11.41
C GLN A 498 14.41 -71.76 10.74
N GLU A 499 14.64 -71.90 9.43
CA GLU A 499 14.34 -73.14 8.72
C GLU A 499 15.12 -74.32 9.29
N THR A 500 16.40 -74.10 9.59
CA THR A 500 17.25 -75.08 10.28
C THR A 500 16.74 -75.40 11.68
N ARG A 501 16.38 -74.38 12.48
CA ARG A 501 15.87 -74.57 13.85
C ARG A 501 14.55 -75.34 13.88
N ILE A 502 13.64 -75.09 12.94
CA ILE A 502 12.37 -75.80 12.83
C ILE A 502 12.58 -77.29 12.62
N GLN A 503 13.57 -77.71 11.82
CA GLN A 503 13.88 -79.13 11.63
C GLN A 503 14.31 -79.80 12.96
N HIS A 504 15.16 -79.14 13.74
CA HIS A 504 15.56 -79.63 15.05
C HIS A 504 14.39 -79.69 16.05
N VAL A 505 13.53 -78.68 16.06
CA VAL A 505 12.37 -78.63 16.96
C VAL A 505 11.32 -79.68 16.59
N LYS A 506 11.12 -79.98 15.29
CA LYS A 506 10.25 -81.07 14.85
C LYS A 506 10.70 -82.43 15.40
N ALA A 507 12.00 -82.71 15.37
CA ALA A 507 12.53 -83.93 15.99
C ALA A 507 12.28 -83.99 17.51
N ALA A 508 12.28 -82.83 18.19
CA ALA A 508 11.95 -82.75 19.63
C ALA A 508 10.44 -82.89 19.91
N VAL A 509 9.59 -82.47 18.97
CA VAL A 509 8.13 -82.72 19.01
C VAL A 509 7.84 -84.22 18.83
N ASP A 510 8.50 -84.86 17.86
CA ASP A 510 8.36 -86.29 17.60
C ASP A 510 8.83 -87.15 18.79
N ALA A 511 9.79 -86.65 19.57
CA ALA A 511 10.27 -87.26 20.82
C ALA A 511 9.41 -86.91 22.05
N GLU A 512 8.29 -86.22 21.86
CA GLU A 512 7.30 -85.84 22.90
C GLU A 512 7.88 -85.02 24.07
N TYR A 513 8.93 -84.23 23.84
CA TYR A 513 9.45 -83.33 24.88
C TYR A 513 8.42 -82.26 25.25
N HIS A 514 8.19 -82.08 26.56
CA HIS A 514 7.22 -81.12 27.08
C HIS A 514 7.49 -79.69 26.59
N GLY A 515 6.48 -79.06 25.97
CA GLY A 515 6.53 -77.67 25.49
C GLY A 515 7.12 -77.47 24.09
N SER A 516 7.65 -78.52 23.45
CA SER A 516 8.24 -78.47 22.09
C SER A 516 7.29 -77.90 21.01
N ASN A 517 5.98 -78.15 21.13
CA ASN A 517 4.95 -77.59 20.24
C ASN A 517 4.92 -76.05 20.25
N ASN A 518 5.12 -75.42 21.42
CA ASN A 518 5.12 -73.97 21.53
C ASN A 518 6.37 -73.36 20.89
N TRP A 519 7.51 -74.04 21.00
CA TRP A 519 8.74 -73.67 20.32
C TRP A 519 8.60 -73.80 18.80
N LEU A 520 7.97 -74.87 18.32
CA LEU A 520 7.73 -75.07 16.90
C LEU A 520 6.93 -73.90 16.31
N ARG A 521 5.78 -73.59 16.94
CA ARG A 521 4.93 -72.46 16.55
C ARG A 521 5.68 -71.12 16.57
N SER A 522 6.47 -70.86 17.62
CA SER A 522 7.27 -69.64 17.80
C SER A 522 8.30 -69.45 16.67
N HIS A 523 8.92 -70.53 16.18
CA HIS A 523 9.85 -70.48 15.06
C HIS A 523 9.13 -70.37 13.71
N GLU A 524 7.99 -71.04 13.54
CA GLU A 524 7.15 -70.94 12.32
C GLU A 524 6.59 -69.53 12.13
N GLU A 525 6.14 -68.87 13.19
CA GLU A 525 5.68 -67.48 13.15
C GLU A 525 6.81 -66.51 12.76
N LEU A 526 8.02 -66.70 13.28
CA LEU A 526 9.19 -65.89 12.91
C LEU A 526 9.59 -66.11 11.44
N LEU A 527 9.58 -67.37 10.98
CA LEU A 527 9.90 -67.72 9.60
C LEU A 527 8.88 -67.11 8.62
N ASN A 528 7.59 -67.20 8.94
CA ASN A 528 6.53 -66.60 8.15
C ASN A 528 6.68 -65.07 8.08
N GLY A 529 7.03 -64.44 9.20
CA GLY A 529 7.35 -63.02 9.26
C GLY A 529 8.51 -62.60 8.34
N CYS A 530 9.58 -63.39 8.31
CA CYS A 530 10.71 -63.15 7.39
C CYS A 530 10.28 -63.26 5.93
N ARG A 531 9.42 -64.23 5.59
CA ARG A 531 8.87 -64.39 4.22
C ARG A 531 8.03 -63.19 3.80
N ILE A 532 7.17 -62.68 4.69
CA ILE A 532 6.37 -61.48 4.42
C ILE A 532 7.28 -60.27 4.21
N ALA A 533 8.29 -60.10 5.07
CA ALA A 533 9.24 -59.00 4.94
C ALA A 533 10.05 -59.05 3.64
N LEU A 534 10.46 -60.24 3.18
CA LEU A 534 11.21 -60.43 1.93
C LEU A 534 10.31 -60.32 0.68
N ALA A 535 9.00 -60.60 0.79
CA ALA A 535 8.06 -60.49 -0.32
C ALA A 535 7.94 -59.06 -0.86
N ILE A 536 8.28 -58.04 -0.06
CA ILE A 536 8.31 -56.62 -0.48
C ILE A 536 9.23 -56.41 -1.69
N GLU A 537 10.32 -57.18 -1.80
CA GLU A 537 11.25 -57.07 -2.94
C GLU A 537 10.61 -57.54 -4.26
N GLN A 538 9.55 -58.36 -4.19
CA GLN A 538 8.85 -58.92 -5.35
C GLN A 538 7.57 -58.13 -5.70
N ASP A 539 7.18 -57.15 -4.89
CA ASP A 539 5.97 -56.35 -5.11
C ASP A 539 6.26 -55.19 -6.06
N ASN A 540 5.75 -55.27 -7.29
CA ASN A 540 5.93 -54.24 -8.32
C ASN A 540 5.12 -52.95 -8.07
N LEU A 541 4.22 -52.93 -7.07
CA LEU A 541 3.46 -51.74 -6.69
C LEU A 541 4.27 -50.77 -5.81
N ILE A 542 5.36 -51.26 -5.22
CA ILE A 542 6.24 -50.50 -4.32
C ILE A 542 7.48 -50.07 -5.10
N SER A 543 7.85 -48.79 -5.03
CA SER A 543 9.03 -48.27 -5.73
C SER A 543 10.32 -48.56 -4.95
N ASP A 544 11.46 -48.71 -5.64
CA ASP A 544 12.75 -48.85 -4.96
C ASP A 544 13.06 -47.59 -4.14
N GLY A 545 13.53 -47.78 -2.89
CA GLY A 545 13.74 -46.70 -1.93
C GLY A 545 12.50 -46.28 -1.13
N GLU A 546 11.32 -46.82 -1.44
CA GLU A 546 10.10 -46.54 -0.68
C GLU A 546 10.12 -47.24 0.69
N ARG A 547 9.67 -46.52 1.73
CA ARG A 547 9.51 -47.04 3.10
C ARG A 547 8.16 -47.74 3.24
N VAL A 548 8.19 -48.99 3.67
CA VAL A 548 7.00 -49.86 3.73
C VAL A 548 6.79 -50.36 5.15
N GLN A 549 5.58 -50.23 5.67
CA GLN A 549 5.15 -50.87 6.90
C GLN A 549 4.90 -52.36 6.63
N VAL A 550 5.67 -53.26 7.26
CA VAL A 550 5.62 -54.69 6.91
C VAL A 550 4.36 -55.36 7.45
N PHE A 551 3.85 -54.93 8.61
CA PHE A 551 2.66 -55.51 9.25
C PHE A 551 1.65 -54.42 9.68
N PRO A 552 0.85 -53.86 8.75
CA PRO A 552 -0.09 -52.77 9.07
C PRO A 552 -1.12 -53.10 10.15
N HIS A 553 -1.48 -54.38 10.30
CA HIS A 553 -2.39 -54.88 11.33
C HIS A 553 -1.66 -55.69 12.42
N GLY A 554 -0.37 -55.42 12.60
CA GLY A 554 0.48 -56.05 13.61
C GLY A 554 0.10 -55.70 15.05
N ASN A 555 0.66 -56.42 16.00
CA ASN A 555 0.50 -56.17 17.43
C ASN A 555 1.88 -55.85 18.03
N ASN A 556 1.97 -54.77 18.82
CA ASN A 556 3.24 -54.30 19.41
C ASN A 556 3.50 -54.88 20.82
N GLY A 557 2.52 -55.57 21.41
CA GLY A 557 2.64 -56.21 22.71
C GLY A 557 3.35 -57.58 22.67
N CYS A 558 4.02 -57.94 23.77
CA CYS A 558 4.41 -59.32 24.05
C CYS A 558 3.16 -60.07 24.54
N VAL A 559 2.38 -60.65 23.64
CA VAL A 559 1.34 -61.59 24.05
C VAL A 559 2.02 -62.95 24.14
N ALA A 560 2.09 -63.51 25.35
CA ALA A 560 2.53 -64.89 25.54
C ALA A 560 1.59 -65.81 24.74
N ILE A 561 2.17 -66.68 23.92
CA ILE A 561 1.43 -67.75 23.23
C ILE A 561 1.11 -68.86 24.24
#